data_AF-A0A819ABA9-F1
#
_entry.id   AF-A0A819ABA9-F1
#
_cell.length_a   1.000
_cell.length_b   1.000
_cell.length_c   1.000
_cell.angle_alpha   90.00
_cell.angle_beta   90.00
_cell.angle_gamma   90.00
#
_symmetry.space_group_name_H-M   'P 1'
#
loop_
_entity.id
_entity.type
_entity.pdbx_description
1 polymer ?
#
loop_
_entity_poly.entity_id
_entity_poly.type
_entity_poly.pdbx_seq_one_letter_code
_entity_poly.pdbx_strand_id
1 'polypeptide(L)'
;FELAKKEALQILDKCKIPINNDRETLVQIARTSLRTKLSIENADILTDVYFVDAILALNEPGKPTDLNMVEIIEMQHRTEGDSRLVRGVVLDHVNAGFFYKNAEERDRLVTSERKFIDDRVQKIVELKRKVCSGDDKNKTFVIVNQKGIDPFSLDILAKDRILASRRAKRRNMERITLACGGEAMNSIENLTKDCLGFAEDVLGEEKFTFIEDCKNPKSVTVLLKGSTKYILNQLKDALRDGLRSITNAVEDGCVIPGGDASEIAAHHAFTQYKEQVKGRVRLGVQAFAEALLIIPKAIAQNAGHDQHEYTTSKIPVGIDITTGEAMEPKSFGIYDNYRVKKQLIHSSTSIATNLILVDEILRAGLSSLRPGGQ
;
A
#
# COMPACT_ATOMS: atom_id res chain seq x y z
N PHE A 1 15.46 18.22 -27.00
CA PHE A 1 14.93 17.75 -25.71
C PHE A 1 15.95 17.00 -24.85
N GLU A 2 16.80 16.14 -25.42
CA GLU A 2 17.85 15.44 -24.64
C GLU A 2 18.77 16.35 -23.82
N LEU A 3 19.20 17.50 -24.38
CA LEU A 3 19.97 18.50 -23.64
C LEU A 3 19.16 19.09 -22.46
N ALA A 4 17.90 19.44 -22.70
CA ALA A 4 17.01 19.97 -21.67
C ALA A 4 16.75 18.93 -20.58
N LYS A 5 16.60 17.64 -20.91
CA LYS A 5 16.47 16.56 -19.91
C LYS A 5 17.65 16.52 -18.95
N LYS A 6 18.89 16.59 -19.47
CA LYS A 6 20.09 16.56 -18.62
C LYS A 6 20.10 17.75 -17.65
N GLU A 7 19.79 18.93 -18.15
CA GLU A 7 19.73 20.15 -17.34
C GLU A 7 18.58 20.07 -16.31
N ALA A 8 17.40 19.58 -16.70
CA ALA A 8 16.24 19.40 -15.81
C ALA A 8 16.60 18.49 -14.63
N LEU A 9 17.29 17.38 -14.89
CA LEU A 9 17.72 16.45 -13.85
C LEU A 9 18.74 17.08 -12.90
N GLN A 10 19.66 17.91 -13.40
CA GLN A 10 20.59 18.65 -12.56
C GLN A 10 19.88 19.70 -11.69
N ILE A 11 18.88 20.40 -12.22
CA ILE A 11 18.07 21.34 -11.46
C ILE A 11 17.28 20.60 -10.37
N LEU A 12 16.67 19.46 -10.72
CA LEU A 12 15.94 18.63 -9.78
C LEU A 12 16.85 18.14 -8.63
N ASP A 13 18.10 17.81 -8.94
CA ASP A 13 19.10 17.42 -7.93
C ASP A 13 19.44 18.56 -6.96
N LYS A 14 19.40 19.83 -7.42
CA LYS A 14 19.62 21.01 -6.56
C LYS A 14 18.41 21.31 -5.66
N CYS A 15 17.20 20.92 -6.08
CA CYS A 15 15.96 21.12 -5.31
C CYS A 15 15.72 20.06 -4.22
N LYS A 16 16.64 19.10 -4.04
CA LYS A 16 16.52 18.07 -3.02
C LYS A 16 16.60 18.64 -1.61
N ILE A 17 15.70 18.18 -0.76
CA ILE A 17 15.72 18.40 0.68
C ILE A 17 16.03 17.04 1.32
N PRO A 18 17.15 16.89 2.04
CA PRO A 18 17.44 15.65 2.76
C PRO A 18 16.39 15.45 3.86
N ILE A 19 15.91 14.22 4.01
CA ILE A 19 15.01 13.89 5.12
C ILE A 19 15.79 13.18 6.21
N ASN A 20 15.57 13.61 7.45
CA ASN A 20 15.72 12.73 8.59
C ASN A 20 14.40 11.96 8.66
N ASN A 21 14.42 10.64 8.93
CA ASN A 21 13.22 9.79 8.94
C ASN A 21 12.27 10.09 10.12
N ASP A 22 12.00 11.37 10.35
CA ASP A 22 11.19 11.93 11.40
C ASP A 22 9.71 11.69 11.07
N ARG A 23 8.94 11.31 12.10
CA ARG A 23 7.52 10.99 11.97
C ARG A 23 6.75 12.13 11.28
N GLU A 24 7.04 13.37 11.64
CA GLU A 24 6.33 14.56 11.13
C GLU A 24 6.52 14.74 9.62
N THR A 25 7.74 14.56 9.11
CA THR A 25 8.02 14.66 7.68
C THR A 25 7.32 13.55 6.90
N LEU A 26 7.28 12.33 7.44
CA LEU A 26 6.57 11.21 6.80
C LEU A 26 5.05 11.44 6.77
N VAL A 27 4.48 12.03 7.84
CA VAL A 27 3.07 12.46 7.89
C VAL A 27 2.82 13.48 6.78
N GLN A 28 3.68 14.50 6.64
CA GLN A 28 3.53 15.55 5.64
C GLN A 28 3.56 15.04 4.18
N ILE A 29 4.47 14.09 3.88
CA ILE A 29 4.54 13.43 2.57
C ILE A 29 3.26 12.64 2.28
N ALA A 30 2.83 11.84 3.25
CA ALA A 30 1.62 11.03 3.14
C ALA A 30 0.36 11.88 2.95
N ARG A 31 0.25 12.95 3.73
CA ARG A 31 -0.84 13.94 3.66
C ARG A 31 -0.93 14.57 2.27
N THR A 32 0.21 14.97 1.70
CA THR A 32 0.28 15.54 0.35
C THR A 32 -0.26 14.56 -0.69
N SER A 33 0.13 13.28 -0.61
CA SER A 33 -0.36 12.24 -1.53
C SER A 33 -1.86 11.97 -1.37
N LEU A 34 -2.36 11.87 -0.14
CA LEU A 34 -3.75 11.48 0.14
C LEU A 34 -4.76 12.57 -0.16
N ARG A 35 -4.41 13.84 0.07
CA ARG A 35 -5.27 15.00 -0.22
C ARG A 35 -5.65 15.14 -1.70
N THR A 36 -4.92 14.50 -2.60
CA THR A 36 -5.27 14.47 -4.03
C THR A 36 -6.43 13.53 -4.38
N LYS A 37 -6.77 12.59 -3.48
CA LYS A 37 -7.75 11.52 -3.74
C LYS A 37 -8.91 11.48 -2.76
N LEU A 38 -8.71 11.98 -1.54
CA LEU A 38 -9.69 11.93 -0.46
C LEU A 38 -10.06 13.34 -0.01
N SER A 39 -11.19 13.47 0.67
CA SER A 39 -11.50 14.70 1.39
C SER A 39 -10.43 14.98 2.44
N ILE A 40 -10.18 16.26 2.73
CA ILE A 40 -9.11 16.71 3.63
C ILE A 40 -9.24 16.05 5.02
N GLU A 41 -10.47 16.00 5.56
CA GLU A 41 -10.76 15.37 6.84
C GLU A 41 -10.36 13.89 6.87
N ASN A 42 -10.78 13.12 5.85
CA ASN A 42 -10.45 11.70 5.76
C ASN A 42 -8.96 11.47 5.52
N ALA A 43 -8.32 12.32 4.71
CA ALA A 43 -6.89 12.25 4.47
C ALA A 43 -6.12 12.45 5.78
N ASP A 44 -6.46 13.46 6.58
CA ASP A 44 -5.76 13.78 7.82
C ASP A 44 -5.97 12.68 8.88
N ILE A 45 -7.20 12.17 9.04
CA ILE A 45 -7.49 11.03 9.93
C ILE A 45 -6.66 9.80 9.55
N LEU A 46 -6.60 9.48 8.24
CA LEU A 46 -5.88 8.30 7.82
C LEU A 46 -4.37 8.48 7.98
N THR A 47 -3.85 9.68 7.68
CA THR A 47 -2.43 10.04 7.76
C THR A 47 -1.89 9.92 9.17
N ASP A 48 -2.54 10.56 10.13
CA ASP A 48 -1.99 10.76 11.47
C ASP A 48 -1.92 9.47 12.29
N VAL A 49 -2.78 8.49 11.99
CA VAL A 49 -2.94 7.26 12.80
C VAL A 49 -2.43 5.99 12.08
N TYR A 50 -2.59 5.85 10.75
CA TYR A 50 -2.44 4.52 10.12
C TYR A 50 -1.18 4.33 9.28
N PHE A 51 -0.69 5.35 8.58
CA PHE A 51 0.37 5.16 7.58
C PHE A 51 1.78 5.14 8.13
N VAL A 52 2.09 6.14 8.95
CA VAL A 52 3.46 6.34 9.41
C VAL A 52 3.82 5.24 10.41
N ASP A 53 2.89 4.91 11.31
CA ASP A 53 3.07 3.83 12.27
C ASP A 53 3.21 2.46 11.57
N ALA A 54 2.46 2.21 10.50
CA ALA A 54 2.59 0.98 9.71
C ALA A 54 3.97 0.86 9.04
N ILE A 55 4.50 1.94 8.46
CA ILE A 55 5.81 1.91 7.80
C ILE A 55 6.95 1.90 8.80
N LEU A 56 6.84 2.65 9.89
CA LEU A 56 7.83 2.60 10.97
C LEU A 56 7.93 1.21 11.60
N ALA A 57 6.82 0.47 11.70
CA ALA A 57 6.82 -0.93 12.16
C ALA A 57 7.54 -1.89 11.19
N LEU A 58 7.51 -1.60 9.88
CA LEU A 58 8.14 -2.43 8.85
C LEU A 58 9.58 -2.03 8.52
N ASN A 59 10.01 -0.84 8.94
CA ASN A 59 11.30 -0.30 8.55
C ASN A 59 12.45 -0.98 9.32
N GLU A 60 13.16 -1.88 8.64
CA GLU A 60 14.42 -2.43 9.12
C GLU A 60 15.59 -1.66 8.49
N PRO A 61 16.54 -1.14 9.29
CA PRO A 61 17.66 -0.37 8.75
C PRO A 61 18.49 -1.22 7.78
N GLY A 62 18.60 -0.77 6.53
CA GLY A 62 19.41 -1.41 5.49
C GLY A 62 18.65 -2.40 4.59
N LYS A 63 17.34 -2.61 4.78
CA LYS A 63 16.52 -3.44 3.89
C LYS A 63 15.40 -2.59 3.26
N PRO A 64 15.08 -2.77 1.96
CA PRO A 64 13.95 -2.08 1.35
C PRO A 64 12.64 -2.52 2.01
N THR A 65 11.74 -1.57 2.26
CA THR A 65 10.44 -1.83 2.85
C THR A 65 9.56 -2.64 1.90
N ASP A 66 9.23 -3.88 2.26
CA ASP A 66 8.34 -4.72 1.46
C ASP A 66 6.87 -4.38 1.72
N LEU A 67 6.26 -3.70 0.76
CA LEU A 67 4.84 -3.31 0.82
C LEU A 67 3.88 -4.51 0.85
N ASN A 68 4.31 -5.71 0.46
CA ASN A 68 3.46 -6.90 0.55
C ASN A 68 3.14 -7.32 1.99
N MET A 69 3.94 -6.83 2.94
CA MET A 69 3.77 -7.05 4.38
C MET A 69 2.67 -6.17 5.00
N VAL A 70 2.23 -5.13 4.29
CA VAL A 70 1.03 -4.37 4.62
C VAL A 70 -0.18 -5.01 3.92
N GLU A 71 -1.04 -5.66 4.69
CA GLU A 71 -2.31 -6.16 4.19
C GLU A 71 -3.39 -5.07 4.29
N ILE A 72 -4.24 -4.96 3.27
CA ILE A 72 -5.39 -4.06 3.28
C ILE A 72 -6.65 -4.94 3.22
N ILE A 73 -7.45 -4.90 4.28
CA ILE A 73 -8.72 -5.62 4.37
C ILE A 73 -9.87 -4.61 4.33
N GLU A 74 -10.89 -4.93 3.55
CA GLU A 74 -12.09 -4.12 3.40
C GLU A 74 -13.23 -4.73 4.22
N MET A 75 -13.89 -3.91 5.03
CA MET A 75 -15.07 -4.27 5.80
C MET A 75 -16.18 -3.27 5.51
N GLN A 76 -17.29 -3.75 4.94
CA GLN A 76 -18.44 -2.89 4.72
C GLN A 76 -19.14 -2.61 6.05
N HIS A 77 -19.20 -1.34 6.44
CA HIS A 77 -19.79 -0.90 7.70
C HIS A 77 -20.52 0.43 7.52
N ARG A 78 -21.49 0.75 8.37
CA ARG A 78 -22.34 1.94 8.20
C ARG A 78 -21.61 3.25 8.51
N THR A 79 -20.61 3.22 9.39
CA THR A 79 -19.82 4.39 9.79
C THR A 79 -18.59 4.54 8.89
N GLU A 80 -18.40 5.74 8.34
CA GLU A 80 -17.18 6.15 7.64
C GLU A 80 -16.23 6.77 8.69
N GLY A 81 -14.99 6.27 8.78
CA GLY A 81 -13.98 6.81 9.73
C GLY A 81 -13.40 5.81 10.73
N ASP A 82 -14.08 4.68 11.00
CA ASP A 82 -13.63 3.66 11.98
C ASP A 82 -12.59 2.67 11.41
N SER A 83 -11.80 3.10 10.41
CA SER A 83 -10.69 2.29 9.90
C SER A 83 -9.65 2.12 11.01
N ARG A 84 -8.91 1.01 11.04
CA ARG A 84 -7.91 0.76 12.09
C ARG A 84 -6.63 0.13 11.55
N LEU A 85 -5.50 0.50 12.14
CA LEU A 85 -4.25 -0.22 11.97
C LEU A 85 -4.19 -1.35 13.00
N VAL A 86 -4.08 -2.58 12.51
CA VAL A 86 -3.86 -3.76 13.32
C VAL A 86 -2.38 -4.11 13.26
N ARG A 87 -1.71 -4.10 14.42
CA ARG A 87 -0.31 -4.52 14.59
C ARG A 87 -0.20 -6.05 14.61
N GLY A 88 -0.60 -6.64 13.50
CA GLY A 88 -0.66 -8.08 13.29
C GLY A 88 -1.46 -8.44 12.03
N VAL A 89 -2.17 -9.57 12.09
CA VAL A 89 -2.85 -10.14 10.91
C VAL A 89 -4.35 -10.27 11.17
N VAL A 90 -5.14 -9.85 10.20
CA VAL A 90 -6.58 -10.08 10.21
C VAL A 90 -6.92 -11.22 9.25
N LEU A 91 -7.68 -12.20 9.74
CA LEU A 91 -8.08 -13.38 8.98
C LEU A 91 -9.56 -13.27 8.58
N ASP A 92 -9.83 -13.42 7.30
CA ASP A 92 -11.17 -13.51 6.74
C ASP A 92 -11.70 -14.96 6.85
N HIS A 93 -12.88 -15.14 7.46
CA HIS A 93 -13.50 -16.45 7.58
C HIS A 93 -14.15 -16.86 6.26
N VAL A 94 -13.64 -17.93 5.64
CA VAL A 94 -14.37 -18.61 4.58
C VAL A 94 -15.39 -19.56 5.23
N ASN A 95 -16.65 -19.12 5.31
CA ASN A 95 -17.79 -19.98 5.64
C ASN A 95 -18.00 -21.02 4.54
N ALA A 96 -17.25 -22.11 4.59
CA ALA A 96 -17.51 -23.30 3.79
C ALA A 96 -18.64 -24.09 4.47
N GLY A 97 -19.87 -23.91 3.99
CA GLY A 97 -20.94 -24.87 4.22
C GLY A 97 -20.62 -26.17 3.50
N PHE A 98 -20.70 -27.30 4.20
CA PHE A 98 -20.61 -28.61 3.56
C PHE A 98 -22.00 -29.04 3.12
N PHE A 99 -22.24 -29.05 1.81
CA PHE A 99 -23.45 -29.63 1.22
C PHE A 99 -23.16 -31.11 0.93
N TYR A 100 -23.70 -32.01 1.75
CA TYR A 100 -23.69 -33.45 1.48
C TYR A 100 -24.89 -33.80 0.62
N LYS A 101 -24.69 -34.63 -0.42
CA LYS A 101 -25.79 -35.10 -1.27
C LYS A 101 -26.64 -36.19 -0.60
N ASN A 102 -26.04 -37.07 0.22
CA ASN A 102 -26.72 -38.16 0.93
C ASN A 102 -26.00 -38.54 2.25
N ALA A 103 -26.75 -39.08 3.22
CA ALA A 103 -26.26 -39.44 4.56
C ALA A 103 -25.35 -40.69 4.58
N GLU A 104 -25.49 -41.60 3.62
CA GLU A 104 -24.78 -42.90 3.62
C GLU A 104 -23.35 -42.83 3.07
N GLU A 105 -23.06 -41.90 2.16
CA GLU A 105 -21.67 -41.62 1.70
C GLU A 105 -20.80 -41.02 2.81
N ARG A 106 -21.42 -40.36 3.81
CA ARG A 106 -20.75 -39.79 4.99
C ARG A 106 -20.22 -40.85 5.97
N ASP A 107 -20.81 -42.05 5.98
CA ASP A 107 -20.46 -43.07 6.97
C ASP A 107 -19.44 -44.09 6.45
N ARG A 108 -19.43 -44.38 5.13
CA ARG A 108 -18.54 -45.41 4.55
C ARG A 108 -17.10 -44.95 4.29
N LEU A 109 -16.86 -43.66 4.05
CA LEU A 109 -15.50 -43.14 3.80
C LEU A 109 -14.66 -42.96 5.09
N VAL A 110 -15.27 -43.08 6.28
CA VAL A 110 -14.84 -42.23 7.39
C VAL A 110 -14.30 -42.98 8.62
N THR A 111 -14.39 -44.32 8.72
CA THR A 111 -14.02 -45.01 9.97
C THR A 111 -12.50 -45.21 10.18
N SER A 112 -11.71 -45.36 9.11
CA SER A 112 -10.24 -45.45 9.20
C SER A 112 -9.56 -44.09 9.11
N GLU A 113 -10.05 -43.19 8.25
CA GLU A 113 -9.56 -41.80 8.18
C GLU A 113 -9.85 -41.02 9.47
N ARG A 114 -10.98 -41.27 10.16
CA ARG A 114 -11.27 -40.62 11.46
C ARG A 114 -10.22 -40.91 12.50
N LYS A 115 -9.81 -42.17 12.70
CA LYS A 115 -8.83 -42.52 13.74
C LYS A 115 -7.52 -41.74 13.56
N PHE A 116 -7.05 -41.66 12.31
CA PHE A 116 -5.82 -40.92 12.00
C PHE A 116 -5.95 -39.41 12.23
N ILE A 117 -7.12 -38.83 11.95
CA ILE A 117 -7.40 -37.41 12.20
C ILE A 117 -7.57 -37.15 13.70
N ASP A 118 -8.28 -38.01 14.41
CA ASP A 118 -8.50 -37.94 15.85
C ASP A 118 -7.16 -38.01 16.61
N ASP A 119 -6.26 -38.94 16.22
CA ASP A 119 -4.91 -39.06 16.79
C ASP A 119 -4.10 -37.77 16.59
N ARG A 120 -4.25 -37.09 15.45
CA ARG A 120 -3.61 -35.80 15.17
C ARG A 120 -4.15 -34.70 16.06
N VAL A 121 -5.47 -34.62 16.22
CA VAL A 121 -6.09 -33.61 17.11
C VAL A 121 -5.70 -33.84 18.55
N GLN A 122 -5.66 -35.10 19.00
CA GLN A 122 -5.22 -35.44 20.35
C GLN A 122 -3.80 -34.96 20.64
N LYS A 123 -2.85 -35.14 19.70
CA LYS A 123 -1.49 -34.59 19.84
C LYS A 123 -1.49 -33.06 20.03
N ILE A 124 -2.38 -32.34 19.35
CA ILE A 124 -2.50 -30.89 19.52
C ILE A 124 -3.08 -30.53 20.88
N VAL A 125 -4.07 -31.27 21.36
CA VAL A 125 -4.65 -31.11 22.71
C VAL A 125 -3.60 -31.40 23.79
N GLU A 126 -2.76 -32.42 23.60
CA GLU A 126 -1.64 -32.71 24.49
C GLU A 126 -0.61 -31.58 24.52
N LEU A 127 -0.26 -31.02 23.37
CA LEU A 127 0.64 -29.87 23.28
C LEU A 127 0.04 -28.66 24.00
N LYS A 128 -1.25 -28.38 23.77
CA LYS A 128 -1.98 -27.32 24.46
C LYS A 128 -1.91 -27.52 25.98
N ARG A 129 -2.17 -28.74 26.47
CA ARG A 129 -2.04 -29.06 27.90
C ARG A 129 -0.61 -28.76 28.38
N LYS A 130 0.43 -29.22 27.69
CA LYS A 130 1.85 -28.96 28.07
C LYS A 130 2.24 -27.48 28.09
N VAL A 131 1.61 -26.64 27.26
CA VAL A 131 1.90 -25.20 27.17
C VAL A 131 1.05 -24.39 28.16
N CYS A 132 -0.21 -24.77 28.34
CA CYS A 132 -1.19 -24.08 29.18
C CYS A 132 -1.37 -24.72 30.58
N SER A 133 -0.40 -25.51 31.06
CA SER A 133 -0.46 -26.16 32.39
C SER A 133 -0.20 -25.23 33.59
N GLY A 134 0.26 -23.99 33.36
CA GLY A 134 0.43 -22.99 34.43
C GLY A 134 -0.83 -22.15 34.62
N ASP A 135 -1.05 -21.60 35.83
CA ASP A 135 -2.23 -20.88 36.35
C ASP A 135 -2.82 -19.72 35.51
N ASP A 136 -2.36 -19.46 34.30
CA ASP A 136 -2.90 -18.44 33.40
C ASP A 136 -4.14 -18.96 32.66
N LYS A 137 -5.30 -18.90 33.32
CA LYS A 137 -6.62 -19.15 32.70
C LYS A 137 -6.92 -18.28 31.47
N ASN A 138 -6.09 -17.27 31.17
CA ASN A 138 -6.24 -16.34 30.06
C ASN A 138 -5.44 -16.72 28.79
N LYS A 139 -4.64 -17.79 28.79
CA LYS A 139 -3.92 -18.21 27.58
C LYS A 139 -4.83 -19.02 26.65
N THR A 140 -5.30 -18.37 25.59
CA THR A 140 -6.02 -19.00 24.48
C THR A 140 -5.05 -19.65 23.51
N PHE A 141 -5.37 -20.84 23.02
CA PHE A 141 -4.58 -21.52 21.98
C PHE A 141 -5.31 -21.41 20.65
N VAL A 142 -4.59 -21.02 19.60
CA VAL A 142 -5.16 -20.77 18.27
C VAL A 142 -4.45 -21.64 17.24
N ILE A 143 -5.23 -22.32 16.41
CA ILE A 143 -4.75 -23.11 15.28
C ILE A 143 -5.19 -22.41 14.00
N VAL A 144 -4.25 -22.17 13.10
CA VAL A 144 -4.54 -21.67 11.76
C VAL A 144 -4.07 -22.69 10.75
N ASN A 145 -5.00 -23.29 10.02
CA ASN A 145 -4.70 -24.26 8.96
C ASN A 145 -5.00 -23.67 7.59
N GLN A 146 -4.07 -23.87 6.64
CA GLN A 146 -4.26 -23.51 5.24
C GLN A 146 -5.36 -24.35 4.57
N LYS A 147 -5.51 -25.61 4.98
CA LYS A 147 -6.53 -26.52 4.47
C LYS A 147 -7.78 -26.50 5.36
N GLY A 148 -8.79 -27.26 4.95
CA GLY A 148 -9.99 -27.48 5.76
C GLY A 148 -9.66 -28.25 7.05
N ILE A 149 -10.51 -28.04 8.06
CA ILE A 149 -10.58 -28.87 9.27
C ILE A 149 -11.95 -29.54 9.23
N ASP A 150 -12.01 -30.83 9.54
CA ASP A 150 -13.26 -31.59 9.57
C ASP A 150 -14.14 -31.16 10.77
N PRO A 151 -15.47 -31.34 10.69
CA PRO A 151 -16.38 -30.90 11.74
C PRO A 151 -16.17 -31.58 13.10
N PHE A 152 -15.80 -32.86 13.13
CA PHE A 152 -15.62 -33.59 14.40
C PHE A 152 -14.37 -33.09 15.15
N SER A 153 -13.28 -32.84 14.44
CA SER A 153 -12.10 -32.17 14.98
C SER A 153 -12.42 -30.78 15.50
N LEU A 154 -13.26 -30.01 14.80
CA LEU A 154 -13.69 -28.69 15.30
C LEU A 154 -14.44 -28.81 16.63
N ASP A 155 -15.30 -29.82 16.81
CA ASP A 155 -16.01 -30.06 18.07
C ASP A 155 -15.04 -30.42 19.21
N ILE A 156 -14.02 -31.24 18.93
CA ILE A 156 -12.98 -31.60 19.91
C ILE A 156 -12.17 -30.36 20.31
N LEU A 157 -11.71 -29.59 19.32
CA LEU A 157 -10.97 -28.35 19.55
C LEU A 157 -11.81 -27.31 20.33
N ALA A 158 -13.10 -27.19 20.01
CA ALA A 158 -14.02 -26.30 20.72
C ALA A 158 -14.24 -26.72 22.18
N LYS A 159 -14.40 -28.03 22.45
CA LYS A 159 -14.50 -28.57 23.83
C LYS A 159 -13.25 -28.24 24.64
N ASP A 160 -12.09 -28.34 24.02
CA ASP A 160 -10.80 -27.98 24.61
C ASP A 160 -10.52 -26.47 24.54
N ARG A 161 -11.48 -25.59 24.19
CA ARG A 161 -11.29 -24.12 24.10
C ARG A 161 -10.11 -23.69 23.22
N ILE A 162 -9.94 -24.36 22.08
CA ILE A 162 -8.96 -24.00 21.05
C ILE A 162 -9.70 -23.30 19.91
N LEU A 163 -9.28 -22.08 19.56
CA LEU A 163 -9.81 -21.38 18.40
C LEU A 163 -9.17 -21.97 17.14
N ALA A 164 -9.99 -22.48 16.22
CA ALA A 164 -9.50 -23.13 15.00
C ALA A 164 -9.96 -22.36 13.76
N SER A 165 -9.00 -21.75 13.06
CA SER A 165 -9.21 -21.13 11.75
C SER A 165 -8.86 -22.12 10.64
N ARG A 166 -9.80 -22.33 9.73
CA ARG A 166 -9.70 -23.25 8.59
C ARG A 166 -9.62 -22.48 7.28
N ARG A 167 -8.96 -23.06 6.27
CA ARG A 167 -8.85 -22.49 4.91
C ARG A 167 -8.18 -21.11 4.87
N ALA A 168 -7.16 -20.91 5.70
CA ALA A 168 -6.37 -19.69 5.64
C ALA A 168 -5.64 -19.57 4.29
N LYS A 169 -5.60 -18.36 3.74
CA LYS A 169 -4.85 -18.08 2.51
C LYS A 169 -3.35 -18.23 2.78
N ARG A 170 -2.59 -18.71 1.79
CA ARG A 170 -1.13 -18.85 1.89
C ARG A 170 -0.43 -17.55 2.32
N ARG A 171 -0.88 -16.41 1.77
CA ARG A 171 -0.34 -15.08 2.11
C ARG A 171 -0.50 -14.78 3.60
N ASN A 172 -1.64 -15.12 4.19
CA ASN A 172 -1.90 -14.88 5.61
C ASN A 172 -1.02 -15.79 6.49
N MET A 173 -0.71 -17.02 6.05
CA MET A 173 0.22 -17.91 6.78
C MET A 173 1.63 -17.33 6.83
N GLU A 174 2.14 -16.82 5.70
CA GLU A 174 3.45 -16.16 5.63
C GLU A 174 3.49 -14.93 6.55
N ARG A 175 2.39 -14.16 6.58
CA ARG A 175 2.27 -12.98 7.46
C ARG A 175 2.14 -13.33 8.94
N ILE A 176 1.38 -14.35 9.33
CA ILE A 176 1.25 -14.78 10.73
C ILE A 176 2.62 -15.20 11.28
N THR A 177 3.38 -15.94 10.46
CA THR A 177 4.75 -16.37 10.80
C THR A 177 5.64 -15.15 11.11
N LEU A 178 5.55 -14.11 10.28
CA LEU A 178 6.31 -12.87 10.43
C LEU A 178 5.79 -11.96 11.56
N ALA A 179 4.48 -11.95 11.82
CA ALA A 179 3.87 -11.13 12.86
C ALA A 179 4.09 -11.76 14.26
N CYS A 180 3.71 -13.02 14.43
CA CYS A 180 3.75 -13.72 15.72
C CYS A 180 5.11 -14.36 16.03
N GLY A 181 6.00 -14.50 15.04
CA GLY A 181 7.33 -15.09 15.20
C GLY A 181 7.38 -16.62 15.30
N GLY A 182 6.30 -17.33 14.95
CA GLY A 182 6.26 -18.80 14.93
C GLY A 182 6.82 -19.40 13.63
N GLU A 183 6.91 -20.72 13.55
CA GLU A 183 7.33 -21.45 12.35
C GLU A 183 6.15 -22.18 11.69
N ALA A 184 6.06 -22.12 10.36
CA ALA A 184 5.03 -22.81 9.60
C ALA A 184 5.34 -24.31 9.50
N MET A 185 4.50 -25.14 10.13
CA MET A 185 4.70 -26.59 10.20
C MET A 185 3.87 -27.36 9.17
N ASN A 186 4.50 -28.32 8.46
CA ASN A 186 3.82 -29.20 7.51
C ASN A 186 3.26 -30.49 8.15
N SER A 187 3.90 -30.95 9.23
CA SER A 187 3.51 -32.15 9.97
C SER A 187 3.22 -31.81 11.43
N ILE A 188 2.17 -32.43 11.97
CA ILE A 188 1.71 -32.27 13.37
C ILE A 188 2.64 -33.04 14.34
N GLU A 189 3.41 -34.01 13.84
CA GLU A 189 4.25 -34.87 14.68
C GLU A 189 5.47 -34.15 15.26
N ASN A 190 5.96 -33.13 14.56
CA ASN A 190 7.14 -32.35 14.97
C ASN A 190 6.76 -31.06 15.73
N LEU A 191 5.53 -30.97 16.24
CA LEU A 191 5.09 -29.80 17.00
C LEU A 191 5.81 -29.72 18.35
N THR A 192 6.74 -28.78 18.46
CA THR A 192 7.43 -28.43 19.72
C THR A 192 7.00 -27.05 20.20
N LYS A 193 7.37 -26.70 21.45
CA LYS A 193 7.05 -25.37 22.02
C LYS A 193 7.75 -24.23 21.27
N ASP A 194 8.89 -24.51 20.65
CA ASP A 194 9.74 -23.51 19.99
C ASP A 194 9.17 -23.06 18.64
N CYS A 195 8.33 -23.89 18.01
CA CYS A 195 7.66 -23.56 16.75
C CYS A 195 6.46 -22.61 16.92
N LEU A 196 6.01 -22.35 18.16
CA LEU A 196 4.80 -21.58 18.42
C LEU A 196 5.06 -20.07 18.34
N GLY A 197 4.13 -19.35 17.70
CA GLY A 197 4.10 -17.88 17.73
C GLY A 197 3.38 -17.35 18.97
N PHE A 198 3.56 -16.06 19.24
CA PHE A 198 2.88 -15.36 20.33
C PHE A 198 2.06 -14.17 19.80
N ALA A 199 0.84 -14.02 20.31
CA ALA A 199 -0.04 -12.87 20.12
C ALA A 199 -0.74 -12.57 21.45
N GLU A 200 -0.89 -11.29 21.78
CA GLU A 200 -1.47 -10.88 23.07
C GLU A 200 -3.00 -10.90 23.03
N ASP A 201 -3.61 -10.47 21.92
CA ASP A 201 -5.06 -10.51 21.77
C ASP A 201 -5.48 -11.21 20.47
N VAL A 202 -6.48 -12.08 20.60
CA VAL A 202 -7.12 -12.75 19.47
C VAL A 202 -8.63 -12.64 19.60
N LEU A 203 -9.20 -11.68 18.86
CA LEU A 203 -10.63 -11.40 18.85
C LEU A 203 -11.28 -12.09 17.65
N GLY A 204 -12.21 -13.02 17.91
CA GLY A 204 -13.06 -13.60 16.89
C GLY A 204 -14.39 -12.85 16.79
N GLU A 205 -14.55 -12.00 15.77
CA GLU A 205 -15.87 -11.48 15.38
C GLU A 205 -16.50 -12.40 14.31
N GLU A 206 -17.81 -12.28 14.05
CA GLU A 206 -18.58 -13.20 13.18
C GLU A 206 -17.98 -13.43 11.76
N LYS A 207 -17.12 -12.53 11.27
CA LYS A 207 -16.50 -12.61 9.94
C LYS A 207 -14.97 -12.51 9.93
N PHE A 208 -14.36 -11.95 10.97
CA PHE A 208 -12.92 -11.73 11.01
C PHE A 208 -12.31 -12.18 12.35
N THR A 209 -11.17 -12.85 12.28
CA THR A 209 -10.31 -13.06 13.45
C THR A 209 -9.19 -12.03 13.42
N PHE A 210 -9.08 -11.22 14.46
CA PHE A 210 -8.00 -10.26 14.64
C PHE A 210 -6.92 -10.92 15.48
N ILE A 211 -5.68 -10.93 15.00
CA ILE A 211 -4.50 -11.30 15.77
C ILE A 211 -3.73 -10.00 15.99
N GLU A 212 -3.82 -9.44 17.20
CA GLU A 212 -3.29 -8.12 17.54
C GLU A 212 -2.12 -8.24 18.54
N ASP A 213 -1.40 -7.13 18.71
CA ASP A 213 -0.36 -6.96 19.72
C ASP A 213 0.70 -8.07 19.73
N CYS A 214 1.24 -8.33 18.53
CA CYS A 214 2.43 -9.17 18.42
C CYS A 214 3.67 -8.38 18.86
N LYS A 215 4.65 -9.04 19.50
CA LYS A 215 5.83 -8.37 20.08
C LYS A 215 6.68 -7.59 19.07
N ASN A 216 6.80 -8.08 17.85
CA ASN A 216 7.52 -7.40 16.77
C ASN A 216 6.86 -7.72 15.42
N PRO A 217 5.77 -7.03 15.06
CA PRO A 217 4.99 -7.37 13.90
C PRO A 217 5.71 -6.90 12.63
N LYS A 218 6.41 -7.81 11.95
CA LYS A 218 6.98 -7.55 10.61
C LYS A 218 5.93 -7.61 9.50
N SER A 219 4.67 -7.79 9.86
CA SER A 219 3.50 -7.68 8.99
C SER A 219 2.40 -6.96 9.75
N VAL A 220 1.78 -6.00 9.08
CA VAL A 220 0.69 -5.18 9.64
C VAL A 220 -0.51 -5.24 8.72
N THR A 221 -1.70 -5.08 9.28
CA THR A 221 -2.95 -5.07 8.52
C THR A 221 -3.70 -3.77 8.73
N VAL A 222 -4.05 -3.10 7.65
CA VAL A 222 -4.92 -1.93 7.66
C VAL A 222 -6.34 -2.39 7.35
N LEU A 223 -7.23 -2.29 8.34
CA LEU A 223 -8.66 -2.56 8.18
C LEU A 223 -9.37 -1.28 7.75
N LEU A 224 -9.94 -1.30 6.55
CA LEU A 224 -10.74 -0.22 6.01
C LEU A 224 -12.21 -0.46 6.21
N LYS A 225 -12.87 0.52 6.81
CA LYS A 225 -14.32 0.53 6.94
C LYS A 225 -14.91 1.61 6.05
N GLY A 226 -15.98 1.25 5.34
CA GLY A 226 -16.68 2.18 4.46
C GLY A 226 -18.10 1.71 4.20
N SER A 227 -18.99 2.69 3.95
CA SER A 227 -20.41 2.47 3.67
C SER A 227 -20.64 1.71 2.36
N THR A 228 -19.84 2.07 1.35
CA THR A 228 -20.00 1.63 -0.03
C THR A 228 -18.69 1.09 -0.59
N LYS A 229 -18.77 0.06 -1.44
CA LYS A 229 -17.61 -0.55 -2.11
C LYS A 229 -16.81 0.46 -2.95
N TYR A 230 -17.48 1.45 -3.54
CA TYR A 230 -16.82 2.52 -4.29
C TYR A 230 -15.84 3.31 -3.42
N ILE A 231 -16.30 3.76 -2.23
CA ILE A 231 -15.47 4.48 -1.27
C ILE A 231 -14.33 3.60 -0.77
N LEU A 232 -14.59 2.32 -0.47
CA LEU A 232 -13.57 1.36 -0.06
C LEU A 232 -12.46 1.19 -1.11
N ASN A 233 -12.81 1.10 -2.40
CA ASN A 233 -11.83 1.02 -3.48
C ASN A 233 -11.00 2.30 -3.59
N GLN A 234 -11.64 3.48 -3.50
CA GLN A 234 -10.96 4.77 -3.54
C GLN A 234 -10.00 4.93 -2.35
N LEU A 235 -10.43 4.55 -1.14
CA LEU A 235 -9.59 4.52 0.06
C LEU A 235 -8.39 3.58 -0.14
N LYS A 236 -8.63 2.36 -0.62
CA LYS A 236 -7.57 1.38 -0.88
C LYS A 236 -6.52 1.87 -1.88
N ASP A 237 -6.95 2.51 -2.95
CA ASP A 237 -6.03 3.07 -3.95
C ASP A 237 -5.32 4.33 -3.43
N ALA A 238 -5.96 5.11 -2.55
CA ALA A 238 -5.31 6.19 -1.84
C ALA A 238 -4.25 5.66 -0.86
N LEU A 239 -4.55 4.59 -0.13
CA LEU A 239 -3.62 4.00 0.83
C LEU A 239 -2.38 3.41 0.16
N ARG A 240 -2.57 2.69 -0.95
CA ARG A 240 -1.44 2.13 -1.70
C ARG A 240 -0.49 3.22 -2.19
N ASP A 241 -1.05 4.34 -2.67
CA ASP A 241 -0.25 5.46 -3.15
C ASP A 241 0.46 6.19 -2.01
N GLY A 242 -0.23 6.41 -0.88
CA GLY A 242 0.38 6.98 0.33
C GLY A 242 1.53 6.13 0.86
N LEU A 243 1.31 4.81 1.02
CA LEU A 243 2.35 3.86 1.44
C LEU A 243 3.55 3.86 0.48
N ARG A 244 3.28 3.90 -0.83
CA ARG A 244 4.32 3.95 -1.86
C ARG A 244 5.09 5.26 -1.79
N SER A 245 4.41 6.39 -1.60
CA SER A 245 5.03 7.71 -1.49
C SER A 245 5.97 7.78 -0.30
N ILE A 246 5.55 7.31 0.88
CA ILE A 246 6.41 7.27 2.06
C ILE A 246 7.61 6.33 1.84
N THR A 247 7.37 5.13 1.31
CA THR A 247 8.45 4.15 1.03
C THR A 247 9.49 4.72 0.07
N ASN A 248 9.05 5.42 -0.99
CA ASN A 248 9.96 6.09 -1.91
C ASN A 248 10.81 7.15 -1.20
N ALA A 249 10.22 7.93 -0.30
CA ALA A 249 10.95 8.97 0.43
C ALA A 249 12.01 8.36 1.36
N VAL A 250 11.64 7.31 2.11
CA VAL A 250 12.56 6.59 3.01
C VAL A 250 13.70 5.92 2.24
N GLU A 251 13.42 5.30 1.09
CA GLU A 251 14.44 4.70 0.22
C GLU A 251 15.39 5.74 -0.39
N ASP A 252 14.85 6.88 -0.85
CA ASP A 252 15.63 7.92 -1.53
C ASP A 252 16.41 8.81 -0.54
N GLY A 253 16.00 8.86 0.73
CA GLY A 253 16.60 9.74 1.75
C GLY A 253 16.44 11.24 1.47
N CYS A 254 15.59 11.60 0.50
CA CYS A 254 15.34 12.98 0.11
C CYS A 254 13.92 13.18 -0.45
N VAL A 255 13.44 14.42 -0.33
CA VAL A 255 12.18 14.89 -0.91
C VAL A 255 12.40 16.17 -1.69
N ILE A 256 11.40 16.60 -2.44
CA ILE A 256 11.38 17.85 -3.19
C ILE A 256 10.21 18.70 -2.69
N PRO A 257 10.31 20.04 -2.66
CA PRO A 257 9.15 20.90 -2.47
C PRO A 257 8.02 20.54 -3.45
N GLY A 258 6.83 20.28 -2.90
CA GLY A 258 5.65 19.97 -3.70
C GLY A 258 4.93 21.23 -4.19
N GLY A 259 3.65 21.10 -4.56
CA GLY A 259 2.84 22.23 -5.04
C GLY A 259 3.35 22.83 -6.36
N ASP A 260 4.02 22.01 -7.19
CA ASP A 260 4.66 22.39 -8.45
C ASP A 260 5.77 23.45 -8.36
N ALA A 261 6.30 23.70 -7.15
CA ALA A 261 7.43 24.61 -6.98
C ALA A 261 8.68 24.13 -7.71
N SER A 262 8.87 22.81 -7.84
CA SER A 262 10.01 22.23 -8.55
C SER A 262 9.96 22.50 -10.07
N GLU A 263 8.76 22.49 -10.65
CA GLU A 263 8.47 22.75 -12.04
C GLU A 263 8.63 24.23 -12.37
N ILE A 264 8.11 25.12 -11.51
CA ILE A 264 8.25 26.57 -11.65
C ILE A 264 9.72 26.98 -11.52
N ALA A 265 10.44 26.42 -10.55
CA ALA A 265 11.89 26.64 -10.39
C ALA A 265 12.67 26.17 -11.62
N ALA A 266 12.32 24.99 -12.17
CA ALA A 266 12.91 24.48 -13.39
C ALA A 266 12.64 25.40 -14.58
N HIS A 267 11.43 25.94 -14.73
CA HIS A 267 11.10 26.90 -15.79
C HIS A 267 11.98 28.16 -15.74
N HIS A 268 12.17 28.74 -14.55
CA HIS A 268 13.05 29.91 -14.39
C HIS A 268 14.51 29.59 -14.72
N ALA A 269 15.02 28.45 -14.26
CA ALA A 269 16.36 27.99 -14.58
C ALA A 269 16.54 27.76 -16.10
N PHE A 270 15.52 27.19 -16.78
CA PHE A 270 15.54 27.03 -18.22
C PHE A 270 15.50 28.35 -18.98
N THR A 271 14.81 29.37 -18.44
CA THR A 271 14.77 30.71 -19.03
C THR A 271 16.15 31.36 -19.02
N GLN A 272 16.92 31.17 -17.95
CA GLN A 272 18.33 31.61 -17.88
C GLN A 272 19.22 30.77 -18.81
N TYR A 273 19.05 29.46 -18.81
CA TYR A 273 19.82 28.55 -19.67
C TYR A 273 19.57 28.80 -21.18
N LYS A 274 18.35 29.22 -21.55
CA LYS A 274 17.97 29.61 -22.92
C LYS A 274 18.85 30.74 -23.49
N GLU A 275 19.41 31.61 -22.64
CA GLU A 275 20.30 32.68 -23.10
C GLU A 275 21.71 32.15 -23.45
N GLN A 276 22.12 31.04 -22.84
CA GLN A 276 23.42 30.42 -23.07
C GLN A 276 23.42 29.53 -24.32
N VAL A 277 22.27 28.94 -24.67
CA VAL A 277 22.13 28.02 -25.81
C VAL A 277 21.94 28.79 -27.13
N LYS A 278 22.83 28.54 -28.10
CA LYS A 278 22.78 29.14 -29.44
C LYS A 278 22.08 28.24 -30.47
N GLY A 279 21.48 28.87 -31.49
CA GLY A 279 20.93 28.20 -32.67
C GLY A 279 19.54 27.58 -32.49
N ARG A 280 19.19 26.62 -33.37
CA ARG A 280 17.85 25.98 -33.41
C ARG A 280 17.51 25.20 -32.15
N VAL A 281 18.52 24.71 -31.42
CA VAL A 281 18.35 23.97 -30.17
C VAL A 281 17.66 24.83 -29.11
N ARG A 282 17.85 26.16 -29.15
CA ARG A 282 17.20 27.13 -28.26
C ARG A 282 15.67 27.03 -28.26
N LEU A 283 15.07 26.82 -29.43
CA LEU A 283 13.61 26.66 -29.57
C LEU A 283 13.13 25.37 -28.88
N GLY A 284 13.90 24.30 -28.99
CA GLY A 284 13.61 23.05 -28.30
C GLY A 284 13.74 23.17 -26.78
N VAL A 285 14.70 23.94 -26.28
CA VAL A 285 14.80 24.22 -24.82
C VAL A 285 13.63 25.08 -24.36
N GLN A 286 13.24 26.10 -25.14
CA GLN A 286 12.09 26.94 -24.83
C GLN A 286 10.79 26.14 -24.76
N ALA A 287 10.52 25.30 -25.78
CA ALA A 287 9.32 24.47 -25.80
C ALA A 287 9.27 23.50 -24.60
N PHE A 288 10.43 22.97 -24.19
CA PHE A 288 10.53 22.13 -23.00
C PHE A 288 10.20 22.91 -21.71
N ALA A 289 10.72 24.14 -21.57
CA ALA A 289 10.44 24.99 -20.43
C ALA A 289 8.96 25.37 -20.33
N GLU A 290 8.33 25.70 -21.46
CA GLU A 290 6.90 26.01 -21.53
C GLU A 290 6.04 24.78 -21.21
N ALA A 291 6.47 23.58 -21.62
CA ALA A 291 5.78 22.34 -21.31
C ALA A 291 5.74 22.02 -19.81
N LEU A 292 6.80 22.37 -19.06
CA LEU A 292 6.82 22.19 -17.60
C LEU A 292 5.76 23.04 -16.87
N LEU A 293 5.40 24.21 -17.41
CA LEU A 293 4.37 25.07 -16.83
C LEU A 293 2.95 24.54 -17.04
N ILE A 294 2.74 23.52 -17.87
CA ILE A 294 1.40 22.96 -18.10
C ILE A 294 0.85 22.32 -16.82
N ILE A 295 1.72 21.73 -15.99
CA ILE A 295 1.32 21.08 -14.73
C ILE A 295 0.72 22.10 -13.75
N PRO A 296 1.44 23.18 -13.34
CA PRO A 296 0.88 24.20 -12.46
C PRO A 296 -0.36 24.88 -13.05
N LYS A 297 -0.39 25.08 -14.38
CA LYS A 297 -1.57 25.60 -15.10
C LYS A 297 -2.79 24.71 -14.97
N ALA A 298 -2.61 23.40 -15.10
CA ALA A 298 -3.70 22.45 -14.94
C ALA A 298 -4.20 22.40 -13.49
N ILE A 299 -3.31 22.48 -12.49
CA ILE A 299 -3.72 22.52 -11.07
C ILE A 299 -4.53 23.78 -10.77
N ALA A 300 -4.02 24.96 -11.17
CA ALA A 300 -4.74 26.22 -10.98
C ALA A 300 -6.11 26.21 -11.67
N GLN A 301 -6.18 25.69 -12.89
CA GLN A 301 -7.43 25.56 -13.63
C GLN A 301 -8.43 24.62 -12.95
N ASN A 302 -7.97 23.48 -12.43
CA ASN A 302 -8.82 22.53 -11.70
C ASN A 302 -9.32 23.11 -10.37
N ALA A 303 -8.54 23.99 -9.75
CA ALA A 303 -8.92 24.73 -8.56
C ALA A 303 -9.87 25.91 -8.82
N GLY A 304 -10.03 26.31 -10.10
CA GLY A 304 -10.86 27.45 -10.49
C GLY A 304 -10.16 28.81 -10.41
N HIS A 305 -8.83 28.85 -10.30
CA HIS A 305 -8.02 30.07 -10.21
C HIS A 305 -7.46 30.50 -11.57
N ASP A 306 -7.04 31.76 -11.70
CA ASP A 306 -6.40 32.28 -12.91
C ASP A 306 -5.00 31.68 -13.10
N GLN A 307 -4.62 31.45 -14.36
CA GLN A 307 -3.40 30.77 -14.77
C GLN A 307 -2.15 31.67 -14.79
N HIS A 308 -2.28 32.99 -14.60
CA HIS A 308 -1.21 33.93 -14.88
C HIS A 308 -0.45 34.43 -13.64
N GLU A 309 -1.06 34.49 -12.47
CA GLU A 309 -0.47 35.19 -11.31
C GLU A 309 0.78 34.52 -10.74
N TYR A 310 0.81 33.19 -10.64
CA TYR A 310 1.91 32.46 -9.99
C TYR A 310 3.21 32.40 -10.80
N THR A 311 3.17 32.66 -12.11
CA THR A 311 4.34 32.53 -13.02
C THR A 311 5.37 33.67 -12.85
N THR A 312 5.02 34.72 -12.10
CA THR A 312 5.80 35.97 -12.03
C THR A 312 6.82 35.99 -10.89
N SER A 313 6.71 35.09 -9.94
CA SER A 313 7.53 35.05 -8.73
C SER A 313 8.95 34.51 -9.00
N LYS A 314 9.99 35.15 -8.44
CA LYS A 314 11.39 34.73 -8.64
C LYS A 314 11.87 33.65 -7.66
N ILE A 315 11.05 33.32 -6.68
CA ILE A 315 11.34 32.35 -5.61
C ILE A 315 10.65 31.05 -6.00
N PRO A 316 11.21 29.86 -5.68
CA PRO A 316 10.51 28.58 -5.84
C PRO A 316 9.27 28.54 -4.94
N VAL A 317 8.16 29.06 -5.44
CA VAL A 317 6.84 29.03 -4.80
C VAL A 317 6.00 27.95 -5.46
N GLY A 318 5.14 27.33 -4.67
CA GLY A 318 4.07 26.48 -5.16
C GLY A 318 2.76 27.26 -5.26
N ILE A 319 1.73 26.57 -5.74
CA ILE A 319 0.36 27.10 -5.85
C ILE A 319 -0.46 26.60 -4.66
N ASP A 320 -1.08 27.52 -3.93
CA ASP A 320 -2.12 27.16 -2.96
C ASP A 320 -3.45 26.96 -3.69
N ILE A 321 -4.00 25.74 -3.61
CA ILE A 321 -5.27 25.36 -4.24
C ILE A 321 -6.45 26.12 -3.61
N THR A 322 -6.34 26.50 -2.35
CA THR A 322 -7.44 27.14 -1.61
C THR A 322 -7.54 28.63 -1.93
N THR A 323 -6.41 29.33 -1.90
CA THR A 323 -6.35 30.79 -2.10
C THR A 323 -6.06 31.19 -3.55
N GLY A 324 -5.42 30.31 -4.33
CA GLY A 324 -4.90 30.63 -5.66
C GLY A 324 -3.59 31.40 -5.64
N GLU A 325 -3.05 31.71 -4.45
CA GLU A 325 -1.85 32.52 -4.30
C GLU A 325 -0.56 31.69 -4.31
N ALA A 326 0.56 32.37 -4.52
CA ALA A 326 1.88 31.80 -4.42
C ALA A 326 2.25 31.50 -2.95
N MET A 327 2.59 30.25 -2.64
CA MET A 327 2.93 29.79 -1.29
C MET A 327 4.33 29.16 -1.26
N GLU A 328 5.04 29.22 -0.14
CA GLU A 328 6.28 28.44 0.04
C GLU A 328 5.94 27.01 0.51
N PRO A 329 6.15 25.96 -0.31
CA PRO A 329 5.68 24.60 0.03
C PRO A 329 6.28 24.04 1.32
N LYS A 330 7.53 24.41 1.61
CA LYS A 330 8.26 23.95 2.80
C LYS A 330 7.57 24.38 4.10
N SER A 331 7.08 25.61 4.14
CA SER A 331 6.41 26.20 5.31
C SER A 331 5.06 25.54 5.60
N PHE A 332 4.41 24.99 4.57
CA PHE A 332 3.15 24.26 4.68
C PHE A 332 3.31 22.74 4.74
N GLY A 333 4.54 22.23 4.71
CA GLY A 333 4.82 20.79 4.74
C GLY A 333 4.32 20.04 3.51
N ILE A 334 4.33 20.66 2.33
CA ILE A 334 3.93 20.03 1.07
C ILE A 334 5.18 19.50 0.37
N TYR A 335 5.27 18.18 0.25
CA TYR A 335 6.45 17.51 -0.30
C TYR A 335 6.09 16.46 -1.34
N ASP A 336 6.93 16.36 -2.36
CA ASP A 336 6.88 15.35 -3.41
C ASP A 336 8.11 14.42 -3.36
N ASN A 337 7.96 13.22 -3.90
CA ASN A 337 9.06 12.26 -4.00
C ASN A 337 10.01 12.58 -5.14
N TYR A 338 11.32 12.57 -4.86
CA TYR A 338 12.35 12.81 -5.86
C TYR A 338 12.32 11.77 -6.99
N ARG A 339 12.25 10.47 -6.68
CA ARG A 339 12.20 9.40 -7.70
C ARG A 339 11.02 9.55 -8.67
N VAL A 340 9.86 10.01 -8.19
CA VAL A 340 8.67 10.19 -9.04
C VAL A 340 8.91 11.29 -10.07
N LYS A 341 9.35 12.48 -9.65
CA LYS A 341 9.64 13.61 -10.55
C LYS A 341 10.80 13.30 -11.50
N LYS A 342 11.85 12.63 -11.01
CA LYS A 342 12.99 12.17 -11.83
C LYS A 342 12.54 11.24 -12.96
N GLN A 343 11.75 10.23 -12.61
CA GLN A 343 11.27 9.25 -13.58
C GLN A 343 10.27 9.86 -14.56
N LEU A 344 9.46 10.82 -14.10
CA LEU A 344 8.53 11.58 -14.93
C LEU A 344 9.27 12.33 -16.02
N ILE A 345 10.27 13.14 -15.67
CA ILE A 345 11.08 13.91 -16.63
C ILE A 345 11.82 12.98 -17.60
N HIS A 346 12.39 11.89 -17.07
CA HIS A 346 13.11 10.93 -17.89
C HIS A 346 12.21 10.24 -18.92
N SER A 347 11.10 9.66 -18.46
CA SER A 347 10.19 8.86 -19.29
C SER A 347 9.44 9.74 -20.29
N SER A 348 8.94 10.91 -19.87
CA SER A 348 8.22 11.84 -20.75
C SER A 348 9.11 12.32 -21.89
N THR A 349 10.37 12.66 -21.61
CA THR A 349 11.31 13.11 -22.65
C THR A 349 11.64 11.99 -23.63
N SER A 350 11.85 10.76 -23.14
CA SER A 350 12.10 9.60 -24.01
C SER A 350 10.91 9.29 -24.92
N ILE A 351 9.70 9.31 -24.37
CA ILE A 351 8.45 9.08 -25.14
C ILE A 351 8.26 10.20 -26.17
N ALA A 352 8.39 11.47 -25.78
CA ALA A 352 8.25 12.59 -26.69
C ALA A 352 9.28 12.55 -27.83
N THR A 353 10.53 12.20 -27.52
CA THR A 353 11.58 12.05 -28.53
C THR A 353 11.24 10.94 -29.52
N ASN A 354 10.74 9.79 -29.04
CA ASN A 354 10.33 8.70 -29.92
C ASN A 354 9.16 9.10 -30.83
N LEU A 355 8.17 9.83 -30.31
CA LEU A 355 7.00 10.27 -31.09
C LEU A 355 7.37 11.32 -32.15
N ILE A 356 8.28 12.25 -31.84
CA ILE A 356 8.71 13.31 -32.77
C ILE A 356 9.53 12.77 -33.94
N LEU A 357 10.17 11.61 -33.77
CA LEU A 357 10.93 10.94 -34.84
C LEU A 357 10.04 10.20 -35.84
N VAL A 358 8.74 10.07 -35.57
CA VAL A 358 7.80 9.41 -36.48
C VAL A 358 7.36 10.39 -37.55
N ASP A 359 7.74 10.14 -38.80
CA ASP A 359 7.34 10.95 -39.96
C ASP A 359 6.05 10.40 -40.61
N GLU A 360 5.97 9.08 -40.76
CA GLU A 360 4.80 8.41 -41.35
C GLU A 360 4.27 7.29 -40.44
N ILE A 361 2.94 7.23 -40.31
CA ILE A 361 2.22 6.15 -39.61
C ILE A 361 1.49 5.32 -40.66
N LEU A 362 2.10 4.20 -41.06
CA LEU A 362 1.45 3.23 -41.94
C LEU A 362 0.64 2.25 -41.10
N ARG A 363 -0.69 2.45 -41.08
CA ARG A 363 -1.60 1.48 -40.51
C ARG A 363 -1.85 0.38 -41.53
N ALA A 364 -1.23 -0.79 -41.34
CA ALA A 364 -1.60 -1.98 -42.09
C ALA A 364 -3.09 -2.27 -41.85
N GLY A 365 -3.87 -2.37 -42.92
CA GLY A 365 -5.30 -2.62 -42.84
C GLY A 365 -5.55 -3.88 -42.02
N LEU A 366 -6.38 -3.78 -40.97
CA LEU A 366 -7.16 -4.94 -40.58
C LEU A 366 -7.99 -5.28 -41.80
N SER A 367 -7.67 -6.42 -42.41
CA SER A 367 -8.46 -7.04 -43.45
C SER A 367 -9.93 -7.01 -43.01
N SER A 368 -10.68 -6.09 -43.60
CA SER A 368 -12.13 -6.18 -43.73
C SER A 368 -12.45 -7.35 -44.65
N LEU A 369 -12.11 -8.57 -44.22
CA LEU A 369 -12.72 -9.80 -44.69
C LEU A 369 -14.08 -9.88 -43.99
N ARG A 370 -15.08 -9.28 -44.62
CA ARG A 370 -16.49 -9.53 -44.32
C ARG A 370 -16.79 -11.02 -44.54
N PRO A 371 -17.81 -11.54 -43.86
CA PRO A 371 -18.97 -12.00 -44.61
C PRO A 371 -20.22 -11.29 -44.04
N GLY A 372 -21.12 -10.67 -44.80
CA GLY A 372 -21.51 -11.10 -46.14
C GLY A 372 -22.12 -12.48 -46.09
N GLY A 373 -23.16 -12.68 -45.28
CA GLY A 373 -23.84 -13.98 -45.14
C GLY A 373 -25.17 -13.84 -44.41
N GLN A 374 -26.24 -13.68 -45.21
CA GLN A 374 -27.68 -13.83 -44.96
C GLN A 374 -28.33 -13.13 -43.77
#